data_AF-A0A455UH52-F1
#
_entry.id   AF-A0A455UH52-F1
#
_cell.length_a   1.000
_cell.length_b   1.000
_cell.length_c   1.000
_cell.angle_alpha   90.00
_cell.angle_beta   90.00
_cell.angle_gamma   90.00
#
_symmetry.space_group_name_H-M   'P 1'
#
loop_
_entity.id
_entity.type
_entity.pdbx_description
1 polymer ?
#
loop_
_entity_poly.entity_id
_entity_poly.type
_entity_poly.pdbx_seq_one_letter_code
_entity_poly.pdbx_strand_id
1 'polypeptide(L)'
;MSHAPRINAHGVTLVEVEKDADGRWTHVPGSRYNRRFTSATVMDLSGPVAGSSYVKTQFSPTGMQTRGTNNNCGNGVTPWGTYIACEENWPDIFVNRGERFQDDARIGIPTDKSRYGWDTSAGDISEENEEFARFDITPRGERAENDYRNEARTFGYRVEVDPYTDAGAVKRTALGRFRHEGVLVRQTGSRAAGGLLLGARCPQRVRI
;
A
#
# COMPACT_ATOMS: atom_id res chain seq x y z
N MET A 1 13.89 -11.04 19.27
CA MET A 1 13.11 -9.78 19.41
C MET A 1 12.05 -9.83 18.32
N SER A 2 10.76 -9.83 18.67
CA SER A 2 9.69 -9.91 17.67
C SER A 2 9.77 -8.73 16.69
N HIS A 3 9.65 -8.99 15.39
CA HIS A 3 9.61 -7.95 14.36
C HIS A 3 8.18 -7.50 14.03
N ALA A 4 7.16 -8.12 14.63
CA ALA A 4 5.75 -7.73 14.55
C ALA A 4 5.45 -6.25 14.83
N PRO A 5 6.13 -5.57 15.79
CA PRO A 5 5.93 -4.13 15.98
C PRO A 5 6.36 -3.28 14.78
N ARG A 6 7.27 -3.79 13.92
CA ARG A 6 7.98 -2.99 12.91
C ARG A 6 7.22 -2.92 11.58
N ILE A 7 6.56 -3.99 11.14
CA ILE A 7 5.73 -3.95 9.92
C ILE A 7 4.52 -3.00 10.08
N ASN A 8 4.07 -2.82 11.32
CA ASN A 8 2.98 -1.92 11.69
C ASN A 8 3.41 -0.45 11.84
N ALA A 9 4.71 -0.15 11.75
CA ALA A 9 5.23 1.22 11.75
C ALA A 9 5.13 1.90 10.37
N HIS A 10 5.01 1.11 9.30
CA HIS A 10 4.87 1.62 7.94
C HIS A 10 3.40 1.75 7.53
N GLY A 11 3.15 2.53 6.48
CA GLY A 11 1.84 2.63 5.83
C GLY A 11 1.25 4.04 5.90
N VAL A 12 -0.07 4.11 6.07
CA VAL A 12 -0.85 5.35 6.12
C VAL A 12 -1.62 5.42 7.43
N THR A 13 -1.68 6.61 8.02
CA THR A 13 -2.51 6.91 9.18
C THR A 13 -3.51 7.98 8.79
N LEU A 14 -4.80 7.69 8.95
CA LEU A 14 -5.85 8.70 8.85
C LEU A 14 -6.13 9.24 10.25
N VAL A 15 -6.13 10.56 10.41
CA VAL A 15 -6.47 11.22 11.67
C VAL A 15 -7.55 12.28 11.46
N GLU A 16 -8.57 12.25 12.29
CA GLU A 16 -9.46 13.40 12.42
C GLU A 16 -8.79 14.47 13.27
N VAL A 17 -8.80 15.69 12.74
CA VAL A 17 -8.46 16.90 13.48
C VAL A 17 -9.63 17.87 13.42
N GLU A 18 -9.77 18.67 14.47
CA GLU A 18 -10.75 19.74 14.58
C GLU A 18 -10.07 21.06 14.90
N LYS A 19 -10.66 22.16 14.43
CA LYS A 19 -10.16 23.51 14.69
C LYS A 19 -11.01 24.17 15.76
N ASP A 20 -10.40 24.58 16.86
CA ASP A 20 -11.10 25.30 17.93
C ASP A 20 -11.42 26.76 17.53
N ALA A 21 -12.14 27.47 18.41
CA ALA A 21 -12.54 28.86 18.20
C ALA A 21 -11.35 29.83 18.11
N ASP A 22 -10.23 29.51 18.76
CA ASP A 22 -8.98 30.27 18.72
C ASP A 22 -8.14 29.93 17.47
N GLY A 23 -8.59 28.97 16.67
CA GLY A 23 -8.00 28.55 15.43
C GLY A 23 -6.90 27.50 15.54
N ARG A 24 -6.75 26.83 16.69
CA ARG A 24 -5.79 25.73 16.88
C ARG A 24 -6.39 24.42 16.42
N TRP A 25 -5.55 23.59 15.79
CA TRP A 25 -5.93 22.23 15.38
C TRP A 25 -5.58 21.23 16.47
N THR A 26 -6.53 20.36 16.81
CA THR A 26 -6.33 19.26 17.76
C THR A 26 -6.77 17.94 17.16
N HIS A 27 -6.04 16.86 17.46
CA HIS A 27 -6.47 15.50 17.15
C HIS A 27 -7.75 15.18 17.91
N VAL A 28 -8.64 14.41 17.28
CA VAL A 28 -9.85 13.85 17.90
C VAL A 28 -9.62 12.35 18.17
N PRO A 29 -9.20 11.96 19.39
CA PRO A 29 -9.07 10.56 19.75
C PRO A 29 -10.41 9.84 19.64
N GLY A 30 -10.39 8.56 19.24
CA GLY A 30 -11.60 7.74 19.14
C GLY A 30 -12.55 8.09 17.99
N SER A 31 -12.18 9.02 17.10
CA SER A 31 -12.96 9.25 15.87
C SER A 31 -13.09 7.98 15.04
N ARG A 32 -14.30 7.70 14.54
CA ARG A 32 -14.57 6.59 13.61
C ARG A 32 -13.76 6.67 12.30
N TYR A 33 -13.24 7.85 11.96
CA TYR A 33 -12.43 8.04 10.77
C TYR A 33 -10.96 7.64 10.99
N ASN A 34 -10.50 7.59 12.25
CA ASN A 34 -9.12 7.27 12.58
C ASN A 34 -8.81 5.83 12.22
N ARG A 35 -7.84 5.62 11.31
CA ARG A 35 -7.54 4.30 10.76
C ARG A 35 -6.06 4.15 10.44
N ARG A 36 -5.56 2.91 10.53
CA ARG A 36 -4.20 2.52 10.17
C ARG A 36 -4.24 1.53 9.02
N PHE A 37 -3.55 1.88 7.95
CA PHE A 37 -3.18 0.95 6.89
C PHE A 37 -1.70 0.67 7.07
N THR A 38 -1.32 -0.58 7.26
CA THR A 38 0.06 -0.99 7.52
C THR A 38 0.57 -1.91 6.43
N SER A 39 1.80 -2.42 6.61
CA SER A 39 2.31 -3.46 5.74
C SER A 39 1.61 -4.81 5.94
N ALA A 40 0.76 -4.98 6.95
CA ALA A 40 -0.04 -6.19 7.16
C ALA A 40 -1.50 -6.05 6.71
N THR A 41 -2.00 -4.82 6.50
CA THR A 41 -3.42 -4.58 6.15
C THR A 41 -3.79 -5.24 4.82
N VAL A 42 -4.87 -6.01 4.79
CA VAL A 42 -5.40 -6.58 3.55
C VAL A 42 -5.89 -5.46 2.63
N MET A 43 -5.50 -5.53 1.35
CA MET A 43 -5.85 -4.55 0.33
C MET A 43 -6.29 -5.25 -0.96
N ASP A 44 -7.19 -4.61 -1.69
CA ASP A 44 -7.63 -5.12 -2.98
C ASP A 44 -6.67 -4.65 -4.09
N LEU A 45 -6.53 -5.48 -5.12
CA LEU A 45 -5.87 -5.13 -6.37
C LEU A 45 -6.94 -4.75 -7.40
N SER A 46 -6.74 -3.64 -8.10
CA SER A 46 -7.66 -3.19 -9.16
C SER A 46 -6.90 -2.68 -10.37
N GLY A 47 -7.36 -3.08 -11.56
CA GLY A 47 -6.76 -2.76 -12.84
C GLY A 47 -6.20 -3.99 -13.56
N PRO A 48 -5.40 -3.80 -14.63
CA PRO A 48 -5.02 -4.87 -15.55
C PRO A 48 -4.23 -6.04 -14.95
N VAL A 49 -3.63 -5.88 -13.76
CA VAL A 49 -2.80 -6.91 -13.12
C VAL A 49 -3.61 -7.72 -12.11
N ALA A 50 -4.72 -7.18 -11.60
CA ALA A 50 -5.57 -7.86 -10.64
C ALA A 50 -6.10 -9.17 -11.23
N GLY A 51 -6.00 -10.26 -10.49
CA GLY A 51 -6.42 -11.60 -10.91
C GLY A 51 -5.44 -12.35 -11.81
N SER A 52 -4.39 -11.69 -12.30
CA SER A 52 -3.41 -12.33 -13.17
C SER A 52 -2.49 -13.29 -12.38
N SER A 53 -1.89 -14.26 -13.08
CA SER A 53 -0.90 -15.18 -12.49
C SER A 53 0.32 -14.46 -11.88
N TYR A 54 0.56 -13.21 -12.29
CA TYR A 54 1.69 -12.39 -11.87
C TYR A 54 1.60 -11.92 -10.40
N VAL A 55 0.41 -11.94 -9.79
CA VAL A 55 0.17 -11.49 -8.41
C VAL A 55 -0.42 -12.57 -7.51
N LYS A 56 -0.50 -13.81 -8.01
CA LYS A 56 -0.94 -14.94 -7.19
C LYS A 56 0.15 -15.36 -6.22
N THR A 57 -0.23 -15.54 -4.97
CA THR A 57 0.63 -16.04 -3.89
C THR A 57 -0.15 -17.06 -3.06
N GLN A 58 0.52 -17.70 -2.11
CA GLN A 58 -0.16 -18.50 -1.09
C GLN A 58 -1.26 -17.74 -0.34
N PHE A 59 -1.06 -16.44 -0.05
CA PHE A 59 -2.07 -15.60 0.60
C PHE A 59 -3.23 -15.23 -0.32
N SER A 60 -2.96 -14.93 -1.60
CA SER A 60 -4.00 -14.61 -2.58
C SER A 60 -3.91 -15.53 -3.80
N PRO A 61 -4.47 -16.76 -3.72
CA PRO A 61 -4.47 -17.69 -4.85
C PRO A 61 -5.27 -17.18 -6.06
N THR A 62 -6.20 -16.25 -5.83
CA THR A 62 -6.96 -15.59 -6.90
C THR A 62 -6.21 -14.41 -7.50
N GLY A 63 -5.22 -13.84 -6.81
CA GLY A 63 -4.49 -12.65 -7.25
C GLY A 63 -5.32 -11.35 -7.17
N MET A 64 -6.43 -11.35 -6.42
CA MET A 64 -7.32 -10.19 -6.27
C MET A 64 -6.98 -9.34 -5.05
N GLN A 65 -6.19 -9.87 -4.12
CA GLN A 65 -5.87 -9.19 -2.86
C GLN A 65 -4.38 -9.29 -2.56
N THR A 66 -3.91 -8.44 -1.66
CA THR A 66 -2.55 -8.50 -1.13
C THR A 66 -2.51 -8.00 0.31
N ARG A 67 -1.34 -8.08 0.94
CA ARG A 67 -1.09 -7.57 2.29
C ARG A 67 -0.17 -6.37 2.25
N GLY A 68 -0.81 -5.24 2.45
CA GLY A 68 -0.20 -4.04 2.96
C GLY A 68 0.31 -3.07 1.93
N THR A 69 0.68 -1.91 2.47
CA THR A 69 1.45 -0.88 1.77
C THR A 69 2.67 -0.51 2.62
N ASN A 70 3.76 -0.15 1.97
CA ASN A 70 5.04 0.02 2.64
C ASN A 70 5.90 1.10 1.95
N ASN A 71 6.81 1.70 2.72
CA ASN A 71 7.71 2.75 2.27
C ASN A 71 6.95 3.80 1.46
N ASN A 72 5.81 4.22 2.02
CA ASN A 72 4.96 5.26 1.49
C ASN A 72 5.72 6.58 1.56
N CYS A 73 5.98 7.19 0.41
CA CYS A 73 6.70 8.45 0.33
C CYS A 73 5.69 9.62 0.26
N GLY A 74 5.59 10.29 -0.87
CA GLY A 74 4.60 11.32 -1.11
C GLY A 74 3.21 10.77 -1.41
N ASN A 75 2.33 11.70 -1.77
CA ASN A 75 0.91 11.45 -1.88
C ASN A 75 0.24 12.30 -2.96
N GLY A 76 -1.07 12.11 -3.11
CA GLY A 76 -1.94 13.05 -3.80
C GLY A 76 -3.38 12.93 -3.33
N VAL A 77 -4.17 13.96 -3.64
CA VAL A 77 -5.61 14.00 -3.35
C VAL A 77 -6.35 14.07 -4.66
N THR A 78 -7.33 13.20 -4.84
CA THR A 78 -8.13 13.17 -6.05
C THR A 78 -9.27 14.21 -5.99
N PRO A 79 -9.71 14.74 -7.14
CA PRO A 79 -10.88 15.63 -7.19
C PRO A 79 -12.19 14.99 -6.70
N TRP A 80 -12.25 13.66 -6.61
CA TRP A 80 -13.39 12.90 -6.08
C TRP A 80 -13.25 12.55 -4.59
N GLY A 81 -12.24 13.11 -3.90
CA GLY A 81 -12.18 13.09 -2.44
C GLY A 81 -11.47 11.88 -1.82
N THR A 82 -10.68 11.15 -2.59
CA THR A 82 -9.83 10.05 -2.09
C THR A 82 -8.38 10.49 -1.94
N TYR A 83 -7.66 9.80 -1.06
CA TYR A 83 -6.22 9.94 -0.84
C TYR A 83 -5.46 8.88 -1.64
N ILE A 84 -4.31 9.24 -2.20
CA ILE A 84 -3.40 8.29 -2.85
C ILE A 84 -2.06 8.31 -2.13
N ALA A 85 -1.63 7.15 -1.63
CA ALA A 85 -0.28 6.88 -1.14
C ALA A 85 0.60 6.32 -2.26
N CYS A 86 1.90 6.63 -2.23
CA CYS A 86 2.86 6.16 -3.23
C CYS A 86 3.92 5.24 -2.63
N GLU A 87 4.02 4.01 -3.11
CA GLU A 87 5.06 3.06 -2.69
C GLU A 87 6.36 3.32 -3.45
N GLU A 88 7.42 3.70 -2.74
CA GLU A 88 8.69 4.13 -3.34
C GLU A 88 9.79 3.08 -3.17
N ASN A 89 10.38 3.00 -1.97
CA ASN A 89 11.52 2.13 -1.66
C ASN A 89 11.08 0.73 -1.22
N TRP A 90 9.94 0.26 -1.73
CA TRP A 90 9.38 -1.04 -1.42
C TRP A 90 10.26 -2.25 -1.83
N PRO A 91 11.14 -2.22 -2.86
CA PRO A 91 11.94 -3.41 -3.20
C PRO A 91 12.84 -3.84 -2.04
N ASP A 92 13.26 -2.88 -1.22
CA ASP A 92 14.24 -3.08 -0.16
C ASP A 92 13.68 -3.90 1.02
N ILE A 93 12.35 -4.07 1.14
CA ILE A 93 11.75 -4.91 2.19
C ILE A 93 11.74 -6.39 1.85
N PHE A 94 12.04 -6.73 0.60
CA PHE A 94 12.07 -8.10 0.09
C PHE A 94 13.50 -8.60 -0.06
N VAL A 95 13.63 -9.92 -0.18
CA VAL A 95 14.86 -10.58 -0.61
C VAL A 95 14.51 -11.75 -1.53
N ASN A 96 15.33 -11.97 -2.56
CA ASN A 96 15.26 -13.16 -3.41
C ASN A 96 16.65 -13.81 -3.51
N ARG A 97 16.81 -14.98 -2.92
CA ARG A 97 18.07 -15.73 -2.86
C ARG A 97 18.20 -16.80 -3.96
N GLY A 98 17.20 -16.91 -4.83
CA GLY A 98 17.15 -17.89 -5.92
C GLY A 98 17.27 -17.26 -7.31
N GLU A 99 16.73 -17.94 -8.30
CA GLU A 99 16.62 -17.42 -9.65
C GLU A 99 15.70 -16.18 -9.68
N ARG A 100 16.12 -15.16 -10.44
CA ARG A 100 15.38 -13.91 -10.59
C ARG A 100 14.69 -13.85 -11.92
N PHE A 101 13.44 -13.43 -11.88
CA PHE A 101 12.77 -12.96 -13.09
C PHE A 101 13.34 -11.60 -13.52
N GLN A 102 13.21 -11.29 -14.82
CA GLN A 102 13.76 -10.07 -15.41
C GLN A 102 13.23 -8.78 -14.73
N ASP A 103 11.96 -8.79 -14.32
CA ASP A 103 11.32 -7.68 -13.61
C ASP A 103 11.87 -7.48 -12.20
N ASP A 104 12.14 -8.57 -11.48
CA ASP A 104 12.78 -8.51 -10.15
C ASP A 104 14.18 -7.95 -10.27
N ALA A 105 14.96 -8.39 -11.26
CA ALA A 105 16.29 -7.85 -11.55
C ALA A 105 16.24 -6.36 -11.89
N ARG A 106 15.32 -5.95 -12.78
CA ARG A 106 15.16 -4.56 -13.21
C ARG A 106 14.81 -3.61 -12.08
N ILE A 107 14.00 -4.04 -11.10
CA ILE A 107 13.61 -3.18 -9.97
C ILE A 107 14.64 -3.17 -8.83
N GLY A 108 15.58 -4.12 -8.84
CA GLY A 108 16.69 -4.18 -7.89
C GLY A 108 16.33 -4.78 -6.53
N ILE A 109 15.51 -5.84 -6.49
CA ILE A 109 15.29 -6.61 -5.24
C ILE A 109 16.65 -7.15 -4.71
N PRO A 110 16.95 -7.00 -3.41
CA PRO A 110 18.17 -7.55 -2.81
C PRO A 110 18.27 -9.09 -2.89
N THR A 111 19.50 -9.62 -2.95
CA THR A 111 19.76 -11.08 -3.00
C THR A 111 20.39 -11.66 -1.73
N ASP A 112 20.86 -10.81 -0.82
CA ASP A 112 21.53 -11.24 0.41
C ASP A 112 20.62 -11.01 1.63
N LYS A 113 20.29 -9.73 1.88
CA LYS A 113 19.46 -9.29 3.00
C LYS A 113 18.43 -8.26 2.58
N SER A 114 17.23 -8.35 3.17
CA SER A 114 16.28 -7.25 3.15
C SER A 114 16.75 -6.12 4.08
N ARG A 115 16.29 -4.89 3.84
CA ARG A 115 16.67 -3.69 4.60
C ARG A 115 16.31 -3.78 6.08
N TYR A 116 15.14 -4.34 6.38
CA TYR A 116 14.62 -4.41 7.75
C TYR A 116 14.77 -5.80 8.38
N GLY A 117 15.25 -6.79 7.63
CA GLY A 117 15.42 -8.16 8.11
C GLY A 117 14.12 -8.85 8.50
N TRP A 118 12.96 -8.40 7.98
CA TRP A 118 11.67 -8.96 8.36
C TRP A 118 11.54 -10.44 7.96
N ASP A 119 12.14 -10.83 6.83
CA ASP A 119 12.24 -12.22 6.39
C ASP A 119 12.92 -13.13 7.44
N THR A 120 13.81 -12.59 8.28
CA THR A 120 14.51 -13.37 9.32
C THR A 120 13.62 -13.76 10.50
N SER A 121 12.38 -13.25 10.56
CA SER A 121 11.38 -13.60 11.59
C SER A 121 10.39 -14.66 11.13
N ALA A 122 10.55 -15.19 9.92
CA ALA A 122 9.77 -16.32 9.45
C ALA A 122 9.96 -17.52 10.40
N GLY A 123 8.87 -18.16 10.80
CA GLY A 123 8.85 -19.29 11.73
C GLY A 123 8.98 -18.90 13.21
N ASP A 124 8.97 -17.61 13.56
CA ASP A 124 8.85 -17.19 14.96
C ASP A 124 7.53 -17.70 15.56
N ILE A 125 7.52 -18.03 16.85
CA ILE A 125 6.32 -18.55 17.54
C ILE A 125 5.17 -17.53 17.56
N SER A 126 5.48 -16.23 17.46
CA SER A 126 4.48 -15.16 17.36
C SER A 126 4.07 -14.84 15.93
N GLU A 127 4.59 -15.55 14.92
CA GLU A 127 4.19 -15.30 13.53
C GLU A 127 2.76 -15.80 13.31
N GLU A 128 1.92 -14.91 12.80
CA GLU A 128 0.56 -15.25 12.38
C GLU A 128 0.47 -15.21 10.85
N ASN A 129 -0.10 -16.27 10.26
CA ASN A 129 -0.41 -16.34 8.83
C ASN A 129 0.79 -16.00 7.92
N GLU A 130 2.01 -16.40 8.29
CA GLU A 130 3.22 -16.17 7.48
C GLU A 130 3.46 -14.69 7.14
N GLU A 131 3.11 -13.79 8.07
CA GLU A 131 3.21 -12.34 7.87
C GLU A 131 4.66 -11.85 7.66
N PHE A 132 5.66 -12.63 8.10
CA PHE A 132 7.08 -12.36 7.90
C PHE A 132 7.69 -13.20 6.78
N ALA A 133 7.30 -14.48 6.67
CA ALA A 133 7.82 -15.40 5.66
C ALA A 133 7.65 -14.90 4.22
N ARG A 134 6.61 -14.11 3.97
CA ARG A 134 6.33 -13.49 2.66
C ARG A 134 7.37 -12.49 2.16
N PHE A 135 8.24 -11.98 3.05
CA PHE A 135 9.30 -11.04 2.64
C PHE A 135 10.50 -11.74 1.99
N ASP A 136 10.62 -13.06 2.15
CA ASP A 136 11.49 -13.87 1.31
C ASP A 136 10.69 -14.42 0.13
N ILE A 137 10.95 -13.85 -1.05
CA ILE A 137 10.26 -14.21 -2.30
C ILE A 137 11.02 -15.27 -3.09
N THR A 138 11.96 -15.99 -2.47
CA THR A 138 12.65 -17.10 -3.12
C THR A 138 11.64 -18.22 -3.44
N PRO A 139 11.53 -18.68 -4.71
CA PRO A 139 10.64 -19.79 -5.07
C PRO A 139 11.00 -21.07 -4.30
N ARG A 140 10.00 -21.75 -3.73
CA ARG A 140 10.16 -23.02 -2.99
C ARG A 140 9.21 -24.11 -3.44
N GLY A 141 8.05 -23.75 -3.98
CA GLY A 141 7.05 -24.68 -4.49
C GLY A 141 7.08 -24.88 -6.01
N GLU A 142 6.16 -25.69 -6.51
CA GLU A 142 5.96 -25.87 -7.96
C GLU A 142 5.27 -24.66 -8.61
N ARG A 143 4.30 -24.05 -7.91
CA ARG A 143 3.45 -22.95 -8.39
C ARG A 143 3.45 -21.77 -7.42
N ALA A 144 3.07 -20.60 -7.93
CA ALA A 144 3.08 -19.36 -7.15
C ALA A 144 2.10 -19.38 -5.98
N GLU A 145 1.02 -20.16 -6.07
CA GLU A 145 0.05 -20.35 -4.99
C GLU A 145 0.59 -21.21 -3.83
N ASN A 146 1.80 -21.76 -3.95
CA ASN A 146 2.46 -22.55 -2.92
C ASN A 146 3.55 -21.77 -2.16
N ASP A 147 3.82 -20.52 -2.54
CA ASP A 147 4.80 -19.67 -1.87
C ASP A 147 4.53 -18.16 -2.10
N TYR A 148 5.53 -17.33 -1.81
CA TYR A 148 5.45 -15.87 -1.91
C TYR A 148 6.34 -15.30 -3.02
N ARG A 149 6.71 -16.08 -4.04
CA ARG A 149 7.58 -15.60 -5.13
C ARG A 149 7.07 -14.36 -5.85
N ASN A 150 5.74 -14.14 -5.82
CA ASN A 150 5.07 -13.00 -6.42
C ASN A 150 4.68 -11.90 -5.43
N GLU A 151 5.00 -12.03 -4.13
CA GLU A 151 4.57 -11.03 -3.13
C GLU A 151 5.11 -9.65 -3.49
N ALA A 152 6.39 -9.53 -3.88
CA ALA A 152 6.95 -8.26 -4.33
C ALA A 152 6.24 -7.66 -5.57
N ARG A 153 5.56 -8.47 -6.37
CA ARG A 153 4.81 -8.03 -7.57
C ARG A 153 3.51 -7.34 -7.21
N THR A 154 3.04 -7.43 -5.97
CA THR A 154 1.89 -6.68 -5.47
C THR A 154 2.27 -5.30 -4.90
N PHE A 155 3.55 -4.94 -4.93
CA PHE A 155 4.09 -3.65 -4.46
C PHE A 155 4.62 -2.79 -5.61
N GLY A 156 4.81 -1.51 -5.34
CA GLY A 156 5.22 -0.49 -6.29
C GLY A 156 4.06 0.16 -7.01
N TYR A 157 2.89 0.16 -6.37
CA TYR A 157 1.70 0.79 -6.91
C TYR A 157 1.32 2.02 -6.10
N ARG A 158 0.42 2.80 -6.69
CA ARG A 158 -0.32 3.83 -5.97
C ARG A 158 -1.51 3.18 -5.26
N VAL A 159 -1.68 3.51 -3.99
CA VAL A 159 -2.70 2.94 -3.11
C VAL A 159 -3.75 4.00 -2.83
N GLU A 160 -4.97 3.79 -3.30
CA GLU A 160 -6.08 4.70 -3.08
C GLU A 160 -6.85 4.31 -1.82
N VAL A 161 -7.16 5.31 -1.00
CA VAL A 161 -7.88 5.20 0.27
C VAL A 161 -9.01 6.22 0.28
N ASP A 162 -10.21 5.79 0.65
CA ASP A 162 -11.31 6.69 0.96
C ASP A 162 -11.29 7.02 2.47
N PRO A 163 -10.94 8.26 2.86
CA PRO A 163 -10.84 8.62 4.26
C PRO A 163 -12.21 8.73 4.96
N TYR A 164 -13.32 8.76 4.20
CA TYR A 164 -14.66 9.02 4.73
C TYR A 164 -15.57 7.80 4.82
N THR A 165 -15.19 6.67 4.20
CA THR A 165 -15.95 5.41 4.25
C THR A 165 -15.10 4.29 4.79
N ASP A 166 -15.71 3.25 5.34
CA ASP A 166 -15.02 2.06 5.88
C ASP A 166 -14.49 1.10 4.78
N ALA A 167 -14.44 1.56 3.52
CA ALA A 167 -13.91 0.79 2.41
C ALA A 167 -12.41 0.47 2.60
N GLY A 168 -12.00 -0.70 2.11
CA GLY A 168 -10.60 -1.11 2.08
C GLY A 168 -9.76 -0.25 1.14
N ALA A 169 -8.44 -0.29 1.35
CA ALA A 169 -7.49 0.36 0.45
C ALA A 169 -7.32 -0.46 -0.84
N VAL A 170 -7.12 0.22 -1.96
CA VAL A 170 -7.03 -0.41 -3.29
C VAL A 170 -5.73 -0.03 -3.99
N LYS A 171 -4.93 -1.00 -4.41
CA LYS A 171 -3.76 -0.76 -5.25
C LYS A 171 -4.19 -0.62 -6.72
N ARG A 172 -3.88 0.53 -7.32
CA ARG A 172 -4.29 0.88 -8.69
C ARG A 172 -3.23 0.45 -9.71
N THR A 173 -3.34 -0.78 -10.21
CA THR A 173 -2.30 -1.39 -11.06
C THR A 173 -2.20 -0.76 -12.44
N ALA A 174 -3.26 -0.10 -12.92
CA ALA A 174 -3.28 0.66 -14.18
C ALA A 174 -2.28 1.83 -14.18
N LEU A 175 -1.84 2.29 -13.00
CA LEU A 175 -0.93 3.41 -12.83
C LEU A 175 0.56 3.01 -12.90
N GLY A 176 0.85 1.75 -13.23
CA GLY A 176 2.18 1.22 -13.42
C GLY A 176 2.89 0.83 -12.12
N ARG A 177 3.87 -0.07 -12.25
CA ARG A 177 4.68 -0.60 -11.15
C ARG A 177 6.11 -0.08 -11.19
N PHE A 178 6.47 0.79 -10.25
CA PHE A 178 7.82 1.34 -10.08
C PHE A 178 7.98 1.98 -8.69
N ARG A 179 9.05 2.74 -8.45
CA ARG A 179 9.27 3.51 -7.22
C ARG A 179 8.53 4.85 -7.35
N HIS A 180 7.32 4.97 -6.79
CA HIS A 180 6.51 6.18 -6.90
C HIS A 180 6.85 7.17 -5.79
N GLU A 181 7.28 8.38 -6.14
CA GLU A 181 7.55 9.45 -5.17
C GLU A 181 6.27 10.19 -4.75
N GLY A 182 5.36 10.44 -5.68
CA GLY A 182 4.18 11.25 -5.44
C GLY A 182 3.21 11.17 -6.61
N VAL A 183 2.06 11.81 -6.49
CA VAL A 183 1.08 11.87 -7.58
C VAL A 183 0.40 13.23 -7.62
N LEU A 184 0.56 13.90 -8.75
CA LEU A 184 -0.19 15.10 -9.07
C LEU A 184 -1.39 14.74 -9.93
N VAL A 185 -2.59 15.05 -9.45
CA VAL A 185 -3.82 14.84 -10.23
C VAL A 185 -4.14 16.14 -10.98
N ARG A 186 -4.34 16.03 -12.29
CA ARG A 186 -4.77 17.14 -13.14
C ARG A 186 -6.00 16.74 -13.92
N GLN A 187 -7.05 17.55 -13.83
CA GLN A 187 -8.19 17.45 -14.73
C GLN A 187 -7.91 18.28 -15.98
N THR A 188 -7.94 17.64 -17.16
CA THR A 188 -7.87 18.34 -18.45
C THR A 188 -9.26 18.34 -19.06
N GLY A 189 -9.90 19.50 -19.13
CA GLY A 189 -11.24 19.60 -19.72
C GLY A 189 -11.21 19.39 -21.23
N SER A 190 -12.22 18.69 -21.76
CA SER A 190 -12.78 19.04 -23.07
C SER A 190 -13.62 20.31 -22.91
N ARG A 191 -13.56 21.22 -23.90
CA ARG A 191 -14.23 22.53 -23.88
C ARG A 191 -15.65 22.53 -23.29
N ALA A 192 -15.89 23.54 -22.44
CA ALA A 192 -17.17 24.14 -22.03
C ALA A 192 -18.39 23.22 -21.84
N ALA A 193 -18.68 22.87 -20.59
CA ALA A 193 -20.04 22.83 -20.07
C ALA A 193 -20.04 23.52 -18.70
N GLY A 194 -21.06 24.34 -18.47
CA GLY A 194 -21.10 25.37 -17.44
C GLY A 194 -20.89 24.91 -16.00
N GLY A 195 -20.55 25.90 -15.17
CA GLY A 195 -20.17 25.79 -13.77
C GLY A 195 -20.89 24.71 -12.98
N LEU A 196 -20.12 23.74 -12.50
CA LEU A 196 -20.43 23.01 -11.29
C LEU A 196 -19.48 23.54 -10.22
N LEU A 197 -20.01 24.41 -9.34
CA LEU A 197 -19.33 24.73 -8.09
C LEU A 197 -19.02 23.41 -7.38
N LEU A 198 -17.73 23.10 -7.19
CA LEU A 198 -17.32 22.13 -6.18
C LEU A 198 -17.83 22.65 -4.84
N GLY A 199 -18.91 22.05 -4.35
CA GLY A 199 -19.34 22.19 -2.98
C GLY A 199 -18.25 21.62 -2.09
N ALA A 200 -17.38 22.51 -1.59
CA ALA A 200 -16.57 22.23 -0.41
C ALA A 200 -17.54 21.77 0.68
N ARG A 201 -17.49 20.48 1.05
CA ARG A 201 -18.14 20.02 2.28
C ARG A 201 -17.41 20.71 3.43
N CYS A 202 -18.04 21.73 3.99
CA CYS A 202 -17.74 22.44 5.24
C CYS A 202 -16.31 23.02 5.41
N PRO A 203 -16.13 24.36 5.48
CA PRO A 203 -14.81 25.00 5.60
C PRO A 203 -14.15 24.92 6.99
N GLN A 204 -14.62 24.09 7.92
CA GLN A 204 -14.09 24.03 9.30
C GLN A 204 -13.36 22.73 9.67
N ARG A 205 -13.22 21.77 8.75
CA ARG A 205 -12.45 20.53 9.01
C ARG A 205 -11.52 20.24 7.83
N VAL A 206 -10.25 20.55 7.99
CA VAL A 206 -9.18 20.07 7.12
C VAL A 206 -8.69 18.79 7.76
N ARG A 207 -8.66 17.69 7.01
CA ARG A 207 -8.30 16.36 7.50
C ARG A 207 -7.19 15.82 6.60
N ILE A 208 -6.09 15.36 7.20
CA ILE A 208 -4.91 14.82 6.52
C ILE A 208 -4.82 13.33 6.83
#